data_AF-A0A2E9NS88-F1
#
_entry.id   AF-A0A2E9NS88-F1
#
_cell.length_a   1.000
_cell.length_b   1.000
_cell.length_c   1.000
_cell.angle_alpha   90.00
_cell.angle_beta   90.00
_cell.angle_gamma   90.00
#
_symmetry.space_group_name_H-M   'P 1'
#
loop_
_entity.id
_entity.type
_entity.pdbx_description
1 polymer ?
#
loop_
_entity_poly.entity_id
_entity_poly.type
_entity_poly.pdbx_seq_one_letter_code
_entity_poly.pdbx_strand_id
1 'polypeptide(L)'
;LIENRLLDLWTLFRFLMPGLLGSRHRFEDAVESGNTGFRETFADRLRQQLTPFILRRQKDMVGKDLPPKVEMDLICPVTDLQGQTYEKLLERGRDELGDDLQAAMQTQSMHFFSLLTRLRQACCDPGLIPDVNADIQQSGKIQMLLTRLEEALSGDGARKVVIFSQFLSLLKRLKPLLKRTFPKVALLELSGETKDRAKPVEIFQNTKEPAVILVSLRAGGTGITLHAADYVFLLDPWWNPAVEEQAVDRVHRIGQDRRVFVYRMITQGTIEERIQQLKKEKRELFENTLGHLGSAKDLAEHFGDLEELAKLLPPG
;
A
#
# COMPACT_ATOMS: atom_id res chain seq x y z
N LEU A 1 -16.43 0.58 -1.47
CA LEU A 1 -16.05 2.00 -1.25
C LEU A 1 -16.52 2.36 0.15
N ILE A 2 -15.70 2.02 1.14
CA ILE A 2 -15.84 2.47 2.52
C ILE A 2 -14.45 3.01 2.84
N GLU A 3 -14.28 4.33 2.73
CA GLU A 3 -13.00 4.99 2.98
C GLU A 3 -12.90 5.42 4.45
N ASN A 4 -12.84 4.47 5.38
CA ASN A 4 -12.31 4.66 6.74
C ASN A 4 -12.69 5.97 7.49
N ARG A 5 -13.91 6.48 7.33
CA ARG A 5 -14.47 7.56 8.15
C ARG A 5 -15.85 7.16 8.64
N LEU A 6 -16.13 7.31 9.93
CA LEU A 6 -17.47 7.13 10.52
C LEU A 6 -18.52 8.01 9.82
N LEU A 7 -18.08 9.14 9.24
CA LEU A 7 -18.89 10.03 8.41
C LEU A 7 -19.34 9.44 7.07
N ASP A 8 -18.55 8.56 6.46
CA ASP A 8 -18.95 7.86 5.25
C ASP A 8 -20.07 6.87 5.55
N LEU A 9 -19.98 6.23 6.73
CA LEU A 9 -21.04 5.36 7.23
C LEU A 9 -22.33 6.17 7.46
N TRP A 10 -22.25 7.35 8.08
CA TRP A 10 -23.42 8.23 8.23
C TRP A 10 -24.02 8.60 6.88
N THR A 11 -23.19 8.93 5.88
CA THR A 11 -23.64 9.32 4.54
C THR A 11 -24.33 8.15 3.81
N LEU A 12 -23.78 6.94 3.90
CA LEU A 12 -24.37 5.73 3.33
C LEU A 12 -25.74 5.43 3.96
N PHE A 13 -25.85 5.49 5.28
CA PHE A 13 -27.11 5.20 5.98
C PHE A 13 -28.11 6.34 5.88
N ARG A 14 -27.70 7.60 5.71
CA ARG A 14 -28.60 8.69 5.33
C ARG A 14 -29.30 8.38 4.00
N PHE A 15 -28.57 7.83 3.02
CA PHE A 15 -29.13 7.45 1.73
C PHE A 15 -30.02 6.21 1.83
N LEU A 16 -29.57 5.17 2.54
CA LEU A 16 -30.28 3.89 2.65
C LEU A 16 -31.53 3.98 3.57
N MET A 17 -31.41 4.67 4.70
CA MET A 17 -32.45 4.79 5.73
C MET A 17 -32.37 6.17 6.43
N PRO A 18 -32.96 7.22 5.83
CA PRO A 18 -32.97 8.56 6.40
C PRO A 18 -33.50 8.57 7.84
N GLY A 19 -32.75 9.15 8.77
CA GLY A 19 -33.15 9.32 10.17
C GLY A 19 -32.63 8.25 11.14
N LEU A 20 -32.14 7.09 10.66
CA LEU A 20 -31.63 6.01 11.51
C LEU A 20 -30.49 6.47 12.42
N LEU A 21 -29.55 7.26 11.86
CA LEU A 21 -28.36 7.74 12.57
C LEU A 21 -28.49 9.19 13.05
N GLY A 22 -29.71 9.73 13.07
CA GLY A 22 -29.96 11.12 13.46
C GLY A 22 -29.37 12.16 12.50
N SER A 23 -29.28 13.40 12.96
CA SER A 23 -28.71 14.50 12.17
C SER A 23 -27.19 14.42 12.09
N ARG A 24 -26.63 14.93 10.99
CA ARG A 24 -25.18 14.96 10.74
C ARG A 24 -24.41 15.59 11.89
N HIS A 25 -24.86 16.76 12.34
CA HIS A 25 -24.25 17.52 13.42
C HIS A 25 -24.17 16.72 14.72
N ARG A 26 -25.26 16.06 15.13
CA ARG A 26 -25.27 15.23 16.35
C ARG A 26 -24.35 14.02 16.23
N PHE A 27 -24.23 13.47 15.02
CA PHE A 27 -23.34 12.35 14.76
C PHE A 27 -21.87 12.80 14.81
N GLU A 28 -21.52 13.94 14.21
CA GLU A 28 -20.20 14.57 14.28
C GLU A 28 -19.82 14.89 15.73
N ASP A 29 -20.69 15.56 16.49
CA ASP A 29 -20.47 15.88 17.90
C ASP A 29 -20.20 14.62 18.75
N ALA A 30 -20.90 13.53 18.44
CA ALA A 30 -20.75 12.29 19.19
C ALA A 30 -19.45 11.54 18.87
N VAL A 31 -18.99 11.61 17.62
CA VAL A 31 -17.70 11.05 17.18
C VAL A 31 -16.53 11.87 17.75
N GLU A 32 -16.66 13.19 17.77
CA GLU A 32 -15.61 14.13 18.18
C GLU A 32 -15.62 14.45 19.69
N SER A 33 -16.53 13.85 20.45
CA SER A 33 -16.66 14.07 21.89
C SER A 33 -15.36 13.77 22.65
N GLY A 34 -14.90 14.73 23.47
CA GLY A 34 -13.74 14.54 24.35
C GLY A 34 -13.98 13.55 25.50
N ASN A 35 -15.23 13.09 25.70
CA ASN A 35 -15.57 12.11 26.73
C ASN A 35 -15.46 10.68 26.16
N THR A 36 -14.44 9.94 26.58
CA THR A 36 -14.17 8.58 26.11
C THR A 36 -15.32 7.60 26.41
N GLY A 37 -15.91 7.64 27.60
CA GLY A 37 -17.02 6.76 27.97
C GLY A 37 -18.30 7.02 27.15
N PHE A 38 -18.53 8.28 26.77
CA PHE A 38 -19.62 8.64 25.84
C PHE A 38 -19.37 8.12 24.42
N ARG A 39 -18.13 8.22 23.93
CA ARG A 39 -17.76 7.68 22.61
C ARG A 39 -17.92 6.16 22.53
N GLU A 40 -17.55 5.44 23.58
CA GLU A 40 -17.70 3.98 23.63
C GLU A 40 -19.18 3.57 23.61
N THR A 41 -20.00 4.17 24.47
CA THR A 41 -21.45 3.90 24.49
C THR A 41 -22.15 4.29 23.18
N PHE A 42 -21.71 5.38 22.53
CA PHE A 42 -22.19 5.76 21.20
C PHE A 42 -21.77 4.74 20.13
N ALA A 43 -20.52 4.29 20.14
CA ALA A 43 -20.02 3.27 19.20
C ALA A 43 -20.73 1.92 19.37
N ASP A 44 -21.01 1.50 20.60
CA ASP A 44 -21.76 0.27 20.89
C ASP A 44 -23.20 0.36 20.39
N ARG A 45 -23.87 1.48 20.64
CA ARG A 45 -25.22 1.75 20.12
C ARG A 45 -25.23 1.73 18.59
N LEU A 46 -24.24 2.37 17.96
CA LEU A 46 -24.09 2.33 16.50
C LEU A 46 -23.90 0.91 16.00
N ARG A 47 -22.99 0.12 16.60
CA ARG A 47 -22.81 -1.28 16.20
C ARG A 47 -24.13 -2.04 16.30
N GLN A 48 -24.86 -1.95 17.41
CA GLN A 48 -26.14 -2.63 17.57
C GLN A 48 -27.19 -2.23 16.52
N GLN A 49 -27.26 -0.95 16.16
CA GLN A 49 -28.18 -0.46 15.12
C GLN A 49 -27.79 -0.92 13.72
N LEU A 50 -26.49 -1.08 13.47
CA LEU A 50 -25.95 -1.37 12.14
C LEU A 50 -25.77 -2.87 11.88
N THR A 51 -25.54 -3.68 12.92
CA THR A 51 -25.33 -5.14 12.82
C THR A 51 -26.41 -5.86 11.99
N PRO A 52 -27.71 -5.57 12.11
CA PRO A 52 -28.74 -6.23 11.29
C PRO A 52 -28.63 -5.94 9.78
N PHE A 53 -28.00 -4.82 9.41
CA PHE A 53 -27.87 -4.36 8.03
C PHE A 53 -26.49 -4.66 7.42
N ILE A 54 -25.51 -4.99 8.27
CA ILE A 54 -24.16 -5.37 7.84
C ILE A 54 -24.08 -6.90 7.81
N LEU A 55 -24.29 -7.48 6.63
CA LEU A 55 -24.04 -8.89 6.41
C LEU A 55 -22.53 -9.15 6.33
N ARG A 56 -21.87 -9.34 7.48
CA ARG A 56 -20.48 -9.81 7.53
C ARG A 56 -20.45 -11.30 7.21
N ARG A 57 -20.32 -11.65 5.93
CA ARG A 57 -19.86 -12.99 5.57
C ARG A 57 -18.37 -13.07 5.92
N GLN A 58 -18.06 -13.73 7.03
CA GLN A 58 -16.74 -14.31 7.20
C GLN A 58 -16.55 -15.31 6.04
N LYS A 59 -15.39 -15.28 5.38
CA LYS A 59 -15.03 -16.25 4.32
C LYS A 59 -14.90 -17.69 4.85
N ASP A 60 -15.37 -17.96 6.06
CA ASP A 60 -15.04 -19.15 6.85
C ASP A 60 -16.05 -20.29 6.65
N MET A 61 -17.10 -20.13 5.84
CA MET A 61 -18.14 -21.17 5.71
C MET A 61 -18.52 -21.62 4.30
N VAL A 62 -17.93 -21.09 3.22
CA VAL A 62 -18.18 -21.63 1.86
C VAL A 62 -16.98 -21.40 0.94
N GLY A 63 -16.05 -22.35 0.91
CA GLY A 63 -14.99 -22.39 -0.09
C GLY A 63 -14.08 -23.60 0.12
N LYS A 64 -13.64 -24.25 -0.96
CA LYS A 64 -12.47 -25.14 -0.89
C LYS A 64 -11.33 -24.36 -0.24
N ASP A 65 -10.62 -24.96 0.71
CA ASP A 65 -9.49 -24.32 1.38
C ASP A 65 -8.56 -23.73 0.31
N LEU A 66 -8.40 -22.41 0.35
CA LEU A 66 -7.49 -21.73 -0.56
C LEU A 66 -6.08 -22.25 -0.28
N PRO A 67 -5.25 -22.42 -1.30
CA PRO A 67 -3.86 -22.79 -1.08
C PRO A 67 -3.17 -21.75 -0.19
N PRO A 68 -2.14 -22.15 0.56
CA PRO A 68 -1.51 -21.27 1.52
C PRO A 68 -0.93 -20.02 0.86
N LYS A 69 -1.01 -18.90 1.57
CA LYS A 69 -0.33 -17.66 1.22
C LYS A 69 0.83 -17.45 2.20
N VAL A 70 1.99 -17.07 1.68
CA VAL A 70 3.18 -16.71 2.46
C VAL A 70 3.44 -15.22 2.23
N GLU A 71 3.51 -14.46 3.30
CA GLU A 71 3.79 -13.02 3.24
C GLU A 71 5.16 -12.74 3.86
N MET A 72 6.00 -11.98 3.15
CA MET A 72 7.37 -11.69 3.56
C MET A 72 7.72 -10.24 3.25
N ASP A 73 8.45 -9.63 4.18
CA ASP A 73 9.07 -8.34 3.99
C ASP A 73 10.44 -8.54 3.35
N LEU A 74 10.65 -7.97 2.16
CA LEU A 74 11.93 -7.93 1.47
C LEU A 74 12.63 -6.61 1.75
N ILE A 75 13.60 -6.65 2.65
CA ILE A 75 14.44 -5.51 2.97
C ILE A 75 15.38 -5.24 1.79
N CYS A 76 15.26 -4.04 1.23
CA CYS A 76 16.02 -3.59 0.07
C CYS A 76 17.12 -2.62 0.54
N PRO A 77 18.38 -2.82 0.13
CA PRO A 77 19.46 -1.92 0.52
C PRO A 77 19.24 -0.53 -0.09
N VAL A 78 19.68 0.50 0.63
CA VAL A 78 19.78 1.86 0.10
C VAL A 78 21.07 1.96 -0.70
N THR A 79 21.00 2.46 -1.93
CA THR A 79 22.19 2.77 -2.73
C THR A 79 22.67 4.20 -2.44
N ASP A 80 23.93 4.51 -2.74
CA ASP A 80 24.51 5.84 -2.50
C ASP A 80 23.69 6.98 -3.12
N LEU A 81 23.21 6.78 -4.35
CA LEU A 81 22.37 7.75 -5.04
C LEU A 81 21.00 7.91 -4.34
N GLN A 82 20.43 6.81 -3.84
CA GLN A 82 19.20 6.88 -3.05
C GLN A 82 19.42 7.62 -1.74
N GLY A 83 20.48 7.31 -1.00
CA GLY A 83 20.85 7.99 0.25
C GLY A 83 21.02 9.49 0.05
N GLN A 84 21.87 9.91 -0.89
CA GLN A 84 22.10 11.32 -1.21
C GLN A 84 20.82 12.05 -1.66
N THR A 85 19.96 11.38 -2.43
CA THR A 85 18.69 11.97 -2.87
C THR A 85 17.73 12.12 -1.70
N TYR A 86 17.69 11.13 -0.80
CA TYR A 86 16.85 11.13 0.38
C TYR A 86 17.26 12.23 1.38
N GLU A 87 18.56 12.34 1.68
CA GLU A 87 19.11 13.38 2.56
C GLU A 87 18.80 14.79 2.03
N LYS A 88 19.04 15.05 0.74
CA LYS A 88 18.70 16.35 0.12
C LYS A 88 17.22 16.69 0.21
N LEU A 89 16.34 15.69 0.17
CA LEU A 89 14.91 15.92 0.35
C LEU A 89 14.58 16.26 1.80
N LEU A 90 15.23 15.62 2.77
CA LEU A 90 15.09 15.93 4.19
C LEU A 90 15.60 17.34 4.52
N GLU A 91 16.77 17.72 4.01
CA GLU A 91 17.36 19.06 4.18
C GLU A 91 16.41 20.15 3.66
N ARG A 92 15.93 20.01 2.41
CA ARG A 92 14.95 20.94 1.84
C ARG A 92 13.64 20.95 2.64
N GLY A 93 13.20 19.78 3.08
CA GLY A 93 12.02 19.63 3.93
C GLY A 93 12.15 20.42 5.23
N ARG A 94 13.31 20.36 5.87
CA ARG A 94 13.63 21.12 7.09
C ARG A 94 13.65 22.62 6.82
N ASP A 95 14.25 23.06 5.73
CA ASP A 95 14.28 24.48 5.36
C ASP A 95 12.86 25.05 5.11
N GLU A 96 11.94 24.24 4.56
CA GLU A 96 10.58 24.65 4.22
C GLU A 96 9.58 24.53 5.40
N LEU A 97 9.73 23.50 6.24
CA LEU A 97 8.76 23.12 7.28
C LEU A 97 9.24 23.43 8.71
N GLY A 98 10.54 23.70 8.89
CA GLY A 98 11.19 23.73 10.20
C GLY A 98 11.40 22.33 10.79
N ASP A 99 11.91 22.29 12.02
CA ASP A 99 12.22 21.03 12.72
C ASP A 99 11.00 20.37 13.36
N ASP A 100 9.96 21.15 13.72
CA ASP A 100 8.74 20.63 14.34
C ASP A 100 7.75 20.13 13.27
N LEU A 101 7.82 18.83 12.99
CA LEU A 101 6.93 18.17 12.05
C LEU A 101 5.46 18.19 12.49
N GLN A 102 5.17 18.16 13.78
CA GLN A 102 3.79 18.18 14.27
C GLN A 102 3.15 19.55 14.01
N ALA A 103 3.89 20.63 14.29
CA ALA A 103 3.46 21.99 13.95
C ALA A 103 3.32 22.17 12.43
N ALA A 104 4.29 21.68 11.65
CA ALA A 104 4.24 21.71 10.19
C ALA A 104 3.04 20.93 9.63
N MET A 105 2.65 19.81 10.23
CA MET A 105 1.46 19.07 9.81
C MET A 105 0.16 19.82 10.09
N GLN A 106 0.08 20.58 11.18
CA GLN A 106 -1.11 21.36 11.51
C GLN A 106 -1.24 22.62 10.64
N THR A 107 -0.11 23.26 10.34
CA THR A 107 -0.08 24.58 9.67
C THR A 107 0.23 24.50 8.17
N GLN A 108 0.98 23.49 7.74
CA GLN A 108 1.52 23.31 6.39
C GLN A 108 1.34 21.86 5.87
N SER A 109 0.24 21.19 6.25
CA SER A 109 -0.06 19.78 5.90
C SER A 109 0.23 19.40 4.44
N MET A 110 -0.08 20.26 3.46
CA MET A 110 0.16 19.97 2.04
C MET A 110 1.65 19.80 1.72
N HIS A 111 2.51 20.66 2.27
CA HIS A 111 3.96 20.60 2.06
C HIS A 111 4.55 19.35 2.72
N PHE A 112 4.10 19.01 3.93
CA PHE A 112 4.47 17.76 4.60
C PHE A 112 4.12 16.51 3.78
N PHE A 113 2.88 16.39 3.29
CA PHE A 113 2.48 15.23 2.48
C PHE A 113 3.21 15.17 1.13
N SER A 114 3.58 16.33 0.58
CA SER A 114 4.44 16.42 -0.60
C SER A 114 5.83 15.84 -0.32
N LEU A 115 6.48 16.29 0.77
CA LEU A 115 7.78 15.75 1.22
C LEU A 115 7.70 14.25 1.46
N LEU A 116 6.71 13.77 2.21
CA LEU A 116 6.51 12.34 2.47
C LEU A 116 6.37 11.54 1.17
N THR A 117 5.65 12.09 0.19
CA THR A 117 5.52 11.47 -1.14
C THR A 117 6.86 11.43 -1.86
N ARG A 118 7.67 12.50 -1.80
CA ARG A 118 9.02 12.55 -2.40
C ARG A 118 9.98 11.57 -1.75
N LEU A 119 9.99 11.47 -0.42
CA LEU A 119 10.81 10.50 0.31
C LEU A 119 10.48 9.07 -0.12
N ARG A 120 9.18 8.73 -0.23
CA ARG A 120 8.74 7.42 -0.74
C ARG A 120 9.13 7.19 -2.21
N GLN A 121 9.09 8.22 -3.05
CA GLN A 121 9.57 8.13 -4.42
C GLN A 121 11.08 7.82 -4.48
N ALA A 122 11.90 8.50 -3.67
CA ALA A 122 13.34 8.23 -3.59
C ALA A 122 13.66 6.81 -3.08
N CYS A 123 12.86 6.29 -2.14
CA CYS A 123 12.96 4.89 -1.69
C CYS A 123 12.71 3.89 -2.82
N CYS A 124 11.83 4.23 -3.77
CA CYS A 124 11.49 3.35 -4.89
C CYS A 124 12.51 3.43 -6.02
N ASP A 125 12.80 4.64 -6.49
CA ASP A 125 13.76 4.93 -7.56
C ASP A 125 14.06 6.44 -7.58
N PRO A 126 15.33 6.87 -7.43
CA PRO A 126 15.71 8.28 -7.49
C PRO A 126 15.23 8.99 -8.77
N GLY A 127 15.13 8.25 -9.89
CA GLY A 127 14.65 8.82 -11.15
C GLY A 127 13.16 9.16 -11.19
N LEU A 128 12.43 8.99 -10.07
CA LEU A 128 11.08 9.54 -9.87
C LEU A 128 11.10 10.98 -9.35
N ILE A 129 12.24 11.44 -8.82
CA ILE A 129 12.43 12.79 -8.33
C ILE A 129 12.76 13.70 -9.54
N PRO A 130 12.08 14.86 -9.68
CA PRO A 130 12.41 15.83 -10.70
C PRO A 130 13.89 16.20 -10.66
N ASP A 131 14.47 16.39 -11.84
CA ASP A 131 15.86 16.82 -12.02
C ASP A 131 16.94 15.83 -11.55
N VAL A 132 16.54 14.63 -11.12
CA VAL A 132 17.45 13.51 -10.81
C VAL A 132 17.54 12.58 -12.01
N ASN A 133 18.68 12.61 -12.70
CA ASN A 133 18.97 11.66 -13.77
C ASN A 133 19.60 10.38 -13.20
N ALA A 134 18.77 9.35 -13.00
CA ALA A 134 19.20 8.06 -12.47
C ALA A 134 18.89 6.92 -13.46
N ASP A 135 19.80 5.96 -13.61
CA ASP A 135 19.45 4.66 -14.18
C ASP A 135 18.61 3.92 -13.15
N ILE A 136 17.46 3.39 -13.56
CA ILE A 136 16.56 2.61 -12.71
C ILE A 136 17.26 1.40 -12.06
N GLN A 137 18.33 0.88 -12.67
CA GLN A 137 19.13 -0.21 -12.11
C GLN A 137 19.98 0.22 -10.90
N GLN A 138 20.11 1.51 -10.63
CA GLN A 138 20.77 2.06 -9.44
C GLN A 138 19.82 2.13 -8.23
N SER A 139 18.56 1.71 -8.36
CA SER A 139 17.66 1.52 -7.23
C SER A 139 17.86 0.15 -6.58
N GLY A 140 18.08 0.12 -5.27
CA GLY A 140 18.24 -1.12 -4.51
C GLY A 140 16.96 -1.98 -4.51
N LYS A 141 15.77 -1.37 -4.56
CA LYS A 141 14.52 -2.12 -4.77
C LYS A 141 14.49 -2.80 -6.12
N ILE A 142 14.91 -2.11 -7.18
CA ILE A 142 14.89 -2.68 -8.52
C ILE A 142 15.92 -3.80 -8.64
N GLN A 143 17.10 -3.65 -8.04
CA GLN A 143 18.10 -4.72 -7.98
C GLN A 143 17.53 -5.97 -7.28
N MET A 144 16.95 -5.80 -6.09
CA MET A 144 16.31 -6.89 -5.35
C MET A 144 15.14 -7.52 -6.14
N LEU A 145 14.33 -6.70 -6.81
CA LEU A 145 13.22 -7.18 -7.63
C LEU A 145 13.73 -8.05 -8.78
N LEU A 146 14.77 -7.62 -9.49
CA LEU A 146 15.35 -8.38 -10.60
C LEU A 146 15.89 -9.74 -10.13
N THR A 147 16.62 -9.78 -9.01
CA THR A 147 17.10 -11.04 -8.42
C THR A 147 15.95 -11.98 -8.09
N ARG A 148 14.89 -11.48 -7.44
CA ARG A 148 13.72 -12.30 -7.09
C ARG A 148 12.89 -12.71 -8.29
N LEU A 149 12.81 -11.88 -9.32
CA LEU A 149 12.15 -12.24 -10.57
C LEU A 149 12.92 -13.33 -11.30
N GLU A 150 14.26 -13.27 -11.32
CA GLU A 150 15.09 -14.32 -11.89
C GLU A 150 14.88 -15.66 -11.19
N GLU A 151 14.90 -15.69 -9.85
CA GLU A 151 14.56 -16.87 -9.05
C GLU A 151 13.14 -17.39 -9.36
N ALA A 152 12.15 -16.48 -9.39
CA ALA A 152 10.75 -16.84 -9.61
C ALA A 152 10.50 -17.37 -11.03
N LEU A 153 11.18 -16.84 -12.05
CA LEU A 153 10.94 -17.16 -13.46
C LEU A 153 11.82 -18.32 -13.97
N SER A 154 12.86 -18.71 -13.23
CA SER A 154 13.79 -19.79 -13.62
C SER A 154 13.37 -21.19 -13.16
N GLY A 155 12.35 -21.30 -12.29
CA GLY A 155 11.86 -22.58 -11.80
C GLY A 155 11.10 -23.41 -12.83
N ASP A 156 10.91 -24.70 -12.53
CA ASP A 156 10.10 -25.59 -13.38
C ASP A 156 8.62 -25.11 -13.42
N GLY A 157 8.15 -24.83 -14.64
CA GLY A 157 6.79 -24.39 -14.93
C GLY A 157 6.64 -22.89 -15.16
N ALA A 158 5.63 -22.51 -15.93
CA ALA A 158 5.33 -21.11 -16.19
C ALA A 158 4.83 -20.40 -14.94
N ARG A 159 5.70 -19.59 -14.34
CA ARG A 159 5.37 -18.75 -13.18
C ARG A 159 4.80 -17.42 -13.64
N LYS A 160 3.80 -16.96 -12.89
CA LYS A 160 3.08 -15.72 -13.17
C LYS A 160 3.25 -14.77 -12.00
N VAL A 161 3.67 -13.55 -12.32
CA VAL A 161 4.04 -12.54 -11.34
C VAL A 161 3.17 -11.29 -11.51
N VAL A 162 2.66 -10.78 -10.39
CA VAL A 162 1.99 -9.48 -10.34
C VAL A 162 2.90 -8.51 -9.61
N ILE A 163 3.16 -7.35 -10.22
CA ILE A 163 3.94 -6.28 -9.62
C ILE A 163 3.03 -5.07 -9.42
N PHE A 164 2.78 -4.71 -8.16
CA PHE A 164 1.97 -3.56 -7.80
C PHE A 164 2.84 -2.34 -7.48
N SER A 165 2.41 -1.17 -7.94
CA SER A 165 2.91 0.11 -7.47
C SER A 165 1.82 1.19 -7.47
N GLN A 166 1.86 2.12 -6.51
CA GLN A 166 1.03 3.33 -6.55
C GLN A 166 1.58 4.37 -7.54
N PHE A 167 2.88 4.33 -7.85
CA PHE A 167 3.58 5.27 -8.71
C PHE A 167 3.60 4.79 -10.16
N LEU A 168 2.70 5.34 -10.99
CA LEU A 168 2.66 5.03 -12.42
C LEU A 168 3.99 5.31 -13.13
N SER A 169 4.72 6.35 -12.71
CA SER A 169 6.04 6.69 -13.23
C SER A 169 7.06 5.57 -12.98
N LEU A 170 6.99 4.88 -11.84
CA LEU A 170 7.85 3.72 -11.54
C LEU A 170 7.57 2.57 -12.50
N LEU A 171 6.29 2.22 -12.70
CA LEU A 171 5.91 1.17 -13.65
C LEU A 171 6.36 1.50 -15.08
N LYS A 172 6.23 2.76 -15.51
CA LYS A 172 6.69 3.23 -16.82
C LYS A 172 8.20 3.09 -17.00
N ARG A 173 9.00 3.33 -15.96
CA ARG A 173 10.46 3.17 -15.97
C ARG A 173 10.88 1.69 -15.88
N LEU A 174 10.14 0.89 -15.12
CA LEU A 174 10.42 -0.55 -14.91
C LEU A 174 10.14 -1.38 -16.18
N LYS A 175 9.07 -1.06 -16.91
CA LYS A 175 8.67 -1.79 -18.12
C LYS A 175 9.81 -2.04 -19.14
N PRO A 176 10.55 -1.02 -19.63
CA PRO A 176 11.61 -1.24 -20.61
C PRO A 176 12.75 -2.09 -20.05
N LEU A 177 13.07 -1.93 -18.76
CA LEU A 177 14.07 -2.76 -18.08
C LEU A 177 13.65 -4.24 -18.08
N LEU A 178 12.43 -4.55 -17.64
CA LEU A 178 11.92 -5.92 -17.63
C LEU A 178 11.86 -6.54 -19.02
N LYS A 179 11.44 -5.77 -20.03
CA LYS A 179 11.40 -6.24 -21.42
C LYS A 179 12.79 -6.61 -21.94
N ARG A 180 13.82 -5.87 -21.54
CA ARG A 180 15.22 -6.13 -21.92
C ARG A 180 15.80 -7.32 -21.15
N THR A 181 15.56 -7.41 -19.84
CA THR A 181 16.11 -8.45 -18.97
C THR A 181 15.42 -9.80 -19.18
N PHE A 182 14.11 -9.82 -19.41
CA PHE A 182 13.30 -11.02 -19.56
C PHE A 182 12.56 -11.05 -20.92
N PRO A 183 13.29 -11.11 -22.06
CA PRO A 183 12.71 -10.94 -23.40
C PRO A 183 11.73 -12.05 -23.80
N LYS A 184 11.78 -13.20 -23.13
CA LYS A 184 10.89 -14.36 -23.37
C LYS A 184 9.62 -14.33 -22.51
N VAL A 185 9.52 -13.41 -21.55
CA VAL A 185 8.42 -13.35 -20.59
C VAL A 185 7.37 -12.37 -21.10
N ALA A 186 6.11 -12.80 -21.09
CA ALA A 186 5.01 -11.91 -21.49
C ALA A 186 4.88 -10.76 -20.49
N LEU A 187 5.01 -9.51 -20.96
CA LEU A 187 4.89 -8.32 -20.12
C LEU A 187 3.57 -7.59 -20.41
N LEU A 188 2.71 -7.54 -19.41
CA LEU A 188 1.36 -6.98 -19.47
C LEU A 188 1.24 -5.79 -18.52
N GLU A 189 0.26 -4.92 -18.76
CA GLU A 189 0.05 -3.72 -17.94
C GLU A 189 -1.43 -3.48 -17.68
N LEU A 190 -1.71 -3.03 -16.47
CA LEU A 190 -3.02 -2.59 -16.06
C LEU A 190 -2.91 -1.30 -15.25
N SER A 191 -3.33 -0.20 -15.88
CA SER A 191 -3.32 1.14 -15.30
C SER A 191 -4.69 1.81 -15.43
N GLY A 192 -4.81 3.03 -14.91
CA GLY A 192 -6.01 3.84 -15.06
C GLY A 192 -6.36 4.14 -16.53
N GLU A 193 -5.34 4.20 -17.38
CA GLU A 193 -5.41 4.56 -18.81
C GLU A 193 -5.76 3.35 -19.70
N THR A 194 -5.75 2.13 -19.16
CA THR A 194 -6.08 0.92 -19.91
C THR A 194 -7.56 0.93 -20.32
N LYS A 195 -7.83 1.15 -21.62
CA LYS A 195 -9.18 1.18 -22.20
C LYS A 195 -9.89 -0.17 -22.08
N ASP A 196 -9.23 -1.22 -22.55
CA ASP A 196 -9.69 -2.61 -22.42
C ASP A 196 -8.91 -3.30 -21.31
N ARG A 197 -9.47 -3.26 -20.11
CA ARG A 197 -8.88 -3.89 -18.92
C ARG A 197 -9.04 -5.41 -18.91
N ALA A 198 -10.03 -5.95 -19.62
CA ALA A 198 -10.31 -7.38 -19.65
C ALA A 198 -9.22 -8.12 -20.42
N LYS A 199 -8.79 -7.58 -21.56
CA LYS A 199 -7.78 -8.19 -22.41
C LYS A 199 -6.44 -8.54 -21.73
N PRO A 200 -5.72 -7.61 -21.05
CA PRO A 200 -4.47 -7.96 -20.38
C PRO A 200 -4.69 -8.96 -19.24
N VAL A 201 -5.83 -8.89 -18.54
CA VAL A 201 -6.18 -9.84 -17.49
C VAL A 201 -6.43 -11.23 -18.07
N GLU A 202 -7.17 -11.32 -19.17
CA GLU A 202 -7.46 -12.58 -19.86
C GLU A 202 -6.18 -13.24 -20.38
N ILE A 203 -5.30 -12.46 -21.03
CA ILE A 203 -4.00 -12.96 -21.49
C ILE A 203 -3.18 -13.48 -20.31
N PHE A 204 -3.10 -12.72 -19.21
CA PHE A 204 -2.36 -13.11 -18.02
C PHE A 204 -2.92 -14.41 -17.40
N GLN A 205 -4.23 -14.54 -17.30
CA GLN A 205 -4.89 -15.70 -16.70
C GLN A 205 -4.71 -16.96 -17.56
N ASN A 206 -4.80 -16.83 -18.89
CA ASN A 206 -4.86 -17.98 -19.81
C ASN A 206 -3.51 -18.40 -20.43
N THR A 207 -2.49 -17.53 -20.40
CA THR A 207 -1.17 -17.89 -20.97
C THR A 207 -0.56 -19.09 -20.26
N LYS A 208 0.04 -19.99 -21.03
CA LYS A 208 0.82 -21.13 -20.53
C LYS A 208 2.30 -20.80 -20.36
N GLU A 209 2.73 -19.64 -20.83
CA GLU A 209 4.11 -19.15 -20.73
C GLU A 209 4.28 -18.27 -19.47
N PRO A 210 5.51 -18.11 -18.96
CA PRO A 210 5.78 -17.16 -17.88
C PRO A 210 5.31 -15.74 -18.24
N ALA A 211 4.71 -15.06 -17.27
CA ALA A 211 4.17 -13.72 -17.49
C ALA A 211 4.33 -12.81 -16.27
N VAL A 212 4.57 -11.54 -16.53
CA VAL A 212 4.60 -10.46 -15.54
C VAL A 212 3.51 -9.46 -15.91
N ILE A 213 2.67 -9.09 -14.94
CA ILE A 213 1.71 -7.99 -15.10
C ILE A 213 2.02 -6.86 -14.13
N LEU A 214 2.23 -5.67 -14.69
CA LEU A 214 2.42 -4.43 -13.95
C LEU A 214 1.06 -3.81 -13.64
N VAL A 215 0.73 -3.62 -12.38
CA VAL A 215 -0.60 -3.15 -11.95
C VAL A 215 -0.46 -1.91 -11.10
N SER A 216 -1.15 -0.83 -11.47
CA SER A 216 -1.21 0.34 -10.60
C SER A 216 -2.22 0.13 -9.47
N LEU A 217 -1.83 0.43 -8.22
CA LEU A 217 -2.73 0.29 -7.07
C LEU A 217 -3.97 1.20 -7.20
N ARG A 218 -3.86 2.33 -7.94
CA ARG A 218 -4.98 3.22 -8.27
C ARG A 218 -5.94 2.66 -9.33
N ALA A 219 -5.52 1.70 -10.15
CA ALA A 219 -6.46 0.93 -10.98
C ALA A 219 -7.32 -0.04 -10.14
N GLY A 220 -7.15 0.00 -8.81
CA GLY A 220 -7.84 -0.73 -7.76
C GLY A 220 -9.37 -0.66 -7.74
N GLY A 221 -10.01 0.31 -8.38
CA GLY A 221 -11.47 0.43 -8.36
C GLY A 221 -12.23 -0.68 -9.12
N THR A 222 -11.55 -1.45 -9.98
CA THR A 222 -12.18 -2.47 -10.83
C THR A 222 -11.91 -3.86 -10.27
N GLY A 223 -12.94 -4.63 -9.96
CA GLY A 223 -12.87 -5.99 -9.39
C GLY A 223 -12.24 -7.05 -10.30
N ILE A 224 -10.98 -6.82 -10.71
CA ILE A 224 -10.18 -7.70 -11.53
C ILE A 224 -9.76 -8.95 -10.74
N THR A 225 -9.49 -10.02 -11.48
CA THR A 225 -9.13 -11.32 -10.96
C THR A 225 -7.78 -11.72 -11.56
N LEU A 226 -6.77 -11.95 -10.70
CA LEU A 226 -5.41 -12.31 -11.08
C LEU A 226 -4.95 -13.59 -10.36
N HIS A 227 -5.89 -14.52 -10.14
CA HIS A 227 -5.65 -15.73 -9.36
C HIS A 227 -4.68 -16.73 -10.00
N ALA A 228 -4.30 -16.54 -11.27
CA ALA A 228 -3.27 -17.36 -11.90
C ALA A 228 -1.84 -17.01 -11.43
N ALA A 229 -1.67 -15.91 -10.67
CA ALA A 229 -0.36 -15.50 -10.19
C ALA A 229 0.12 -16.34 -9.00
N ASP A 230 1.40 -16.72 -9.04
CA ASP A 230 2.09 -17.39 -7.94
C ASP A 230 2.80 -16.37 -7.03
N TYR A 231 3.25 -15.25 -7.61
CA TYR A 231 4.06 -14.25 -6.93
C TYR A 231 3.42 -12.86 -7.02
N VAL A 232 3.49 -12.13 -5.91
CA VAL A 232 3.03 -10.75 -5.79
C VAL A 232 4.16 -9.91 -5.21
N PHE A 233 4.57 -8.86 -5.92
CA PHE A 233 5.51 -7.85 -5.42
C PHE A 233 4.77 -6.54 -5.17
N LEU A 234 4.82 -6.04 -3.95
CA LEU A 234 4.38 -4.69 -3.59
C LEU A 234 5.61 -3.78 -3.56
N LEU A 235 5.83 -2.99 -4.62
CA LEU A 235 7.03 -2.17 -4.75
C LEU A 235 7.06 -1.01 -3.77
N ASP A 236 5.90 -0.44 -3.43
CA ASP A 236 5.74 0.69 -2.54
C ASP A 236 4.65 0.42 -1.50
N PRO A 237 4.99 -0.26 -0.38
CA PRO A 237 4.03 -0.61 0.66
C PRO A 237 3.15 0.59 1.04
N TRP A 238 1.84 0.35 1.05
CA TRP A 238 0.87 1.41 1.30
C TRP A 238 0.60 1.53 2.80
N TRP A 239 0.47 2.74 3.31
CA TRP A 239 0.23 2.96 4.74
C TRP A 239 -1.06 2.32 5.25
N ASN A 240 -2.06 2.11 4.37
CA ASN A 240 -3.34 1.48 4.71
C ASN A 240 -3.27 -0.03 4.43
N PRO A 241 -3.20 -0.89 5.47
CA PRO A 241 -3.13 -2.34 5.30
C PRO A 241 -4.32 -2.91 4.50
N ALA A 242 -5.51 -2.31 4.63
CA ALA A 242 -6.71 -2.80 3.99
C ALA A 242 -6.61 -2.78 2.45
N VAL A 243 -5.83 -1.86 1.88
CA VAL A 243 -5.70 -1.84 0.41
C VAL A 243 -4.59 -2.75 -0.08
N GLU A 244 -3.51 -2.92 0.68
CA GLU A 244 -2.56 -3.99 0.37
C GLU A 244 -3.29 -5.35 0.38
N GLU A 245 -4.09 -5.59 1.41
CA GLU A 245 -4.92 -6.80 1.53
C GLU A 245 -5.90 -6.90 0.36
N GLN A 246 -6.57 -5.82 -0.03
CA GLN A 246 -7.44 -5.81 -1.21
C GLN A 246 -6.68 -6.08 -2.53
N ALA A 247 -5.43 -5.64 -2.66
CA ALA A 247 -4.60 -5.92 -3.82
C ALA A 247 -4.20 -7.41 -3.86
N VAL A 248 -3.78 -7.95 -2.72
CA VAL A 248 -3.43 -9.38 -2.54
C VAL A 248 -4.65 -10.27 -2.76
N ASP A 249 -5.83 -9.89 -2.29
CA ASP A 249 -7.09 -10.60 -2.47
C ASP A 249 -7.51 -10.73 -3.94
N ARG A 250 -6.93 -9.97 -4.87
CA ARG A 250 -7.14 -10.18 -6.32
C ARG A 250 -6.45 -11.42 -6.84
N VAL A 251 -5.39 -11.84 -6.15
CA VAL A 251 -4.56 -13.00 -6.46
C VAL A 251 -4.96 -14.17 -5.57
N HIS A 252 -5.00 -13.96 -4.25
CA HIS A 252 -5.38 -14.98 -3.28
C HIS A 252 -6.89 -15.05 -3.11
N ARG A 253 -7.56 -15.66 -4.09
CA ARG A 253 -9.03 -15.81 -4.14
C ARG A 253 -9.44 -17.12 -4.79
N ILE A 254 -10.74 -17.42 -4.73
CA ILE A 254 -11.35 -18.57 -5.40
C ILE A 254 -10.90 -18.61 -6.87
N GLY A 255 -10.36 -19.76 -7.28
CA GLY A 255 -9.72 -19.97 -8.59
C GLY A 255 -8.19 -20.14 -8.50
N GLN A 256 -7.58 -19.75 -7.37
CA GLN A 256 -6.16 -20.01 -7.10
C GLN A 256 -5.96 -21.49 -6.76
N ASP A 257 -5.02 -22.14 -7.45
CA ASP A 257 -4.67 -23.55 -7.29
C ASP A 257 -3.24 -23.75 -6.77
N ARG A 258 -2.45 -22.67 -6.63
CA ARG A 258 -1.06 -22.70 -6.19
C ARG A 258 -0.82 -21.83 -4.96
N ARG A 259 0.27 -22.15 -4.25
CA ARG A 259 0.78 -21.33 -3.15
C ARG A 259 1.11 -19.93 -3.66
N VAL A 260 0.66 -18.91 -2.94
CA VAL A 260 0.92 -17.50 -3.28
C VAL A 260 2.03 -16.94 -2.38
N PHE A 261 3.04 -16.35 -2.98
CA PHE A 261 4.10 -15.62 -2.28
C PHE A 261 3.88 -14.12 -2.45
N VAL A 262 3.74 -13.40 -1.35
CA VAL A 262 3.57 -11.95 -1.32
C VAL A 262 4.81 -11.32 -0.71
N TYR A 263 5.50 -10.52 -1.50
CA TYR A 263 6.70 -9.80 -1.11
C TYR A 263 6.41 -8.30 -0.98
N ARG A 264 6.60 -7.75 0.22
CA ARG A 264 6.56 -6.30 0.47
C ARG A 264 7.97 -5.74 0.41
N MET A 265 8.25 -4.88 -0.56
CA MET A 265 9.60 -4.33 -0.75
C MET A 265 9.78 -3.07 0.07
N ILE A 266 10.66 -3.12 1.07
CA ILE A 266 10.86 -2.05 2.05
C ILE A 266 12.30 -1.59 1.97
N THR A 267 12.53 -0.30 1.73
CA THR A 267 13.89 0.23 1.74
C THR A 267 14.39 0.42 3.17
N GLN A 268 15.51 -0.22 3.50
CA GLN A 268 16.14 -0.20 4.82
C GLN A 268 16.51 1.23 5.23
N GLY A 269 16.35 1.58 6.50
CA GLY A 269 16.81 2.86 7.03
C GLY A 269 16.10 4.06 6.44
N THR A 270 14.83 3.89 6.06
CA THR A 270 14.01 4.97 5.50
C THR A 270 12.64 5.04 6.16
N ILE A 271 11.88 6.06 5.76
CA ILE A 271 10.47 6.22 6.10
C ILE A 271 9.63 4.95 5.88
N GLU A 272 9.95 4.11 4.89
CA GLU A 272 9.17 2.89 4.64
C GLU A 272 9.37 1.85 5.75
N GLU A 273 10.60 1.65 6.21
CA GLU A 273 10.91 0.76 7.31
C GLU A 273 10.28 1.26 8.61
N ARG A 274 10.34 2.58 8.86
CA ARG A 274 9.67 3.19 10.02
C ARG A 274 8.16 2.99 9.99
N ILE A 275 7.52 3.21 8.84
CA ILE A 275 6.07 2.96 8.69
C ILE A 275 5.73 1.49 8.99
N GLN A 276 6.56 0.54 8.56
CA GLN A 276 6.33 -0.88 8.82
C GLN A 276 6.53 -1.25 10.28
N GLN A 277 7.55 -0.68 10.93
CA GLN A 277 7.75 -0.84 12.36
C GLN A 277 6.53 -0.31 13.14
N LEU A 278 6.05 0.88 12.82
CA LEU A 278 4.86 1.47 13.45
C LEU A 278 3.61 0.60 13.26
N LYS A 279 3.40 0.05 12.06
CA LYS A 279 2.30 -0.90 11.81
C LYS A 279 2.41 -2.15 12.68
N LYS A 280 3.63 -2.67 12.88
CA LYS A 280 3.88 -3.84 13.72
C LYS A 280 3.62 -3.54 15.20
N GLU A 281 4.18 -2.44 15.72
CA GLU A 281 3.94 -1.97 17.09
C GLU A 281 2.44 -1.77 17.36
N LYS A 282 1.73 -1.12 16.42
CA LYS A 282 0.29 -0.89 16.55
C LYS A 282 -0.51 -2.18 16.45
N ARG A 283 -0.09 -3.15 15.64
CA ARG A 283 -0.73 -4.48 15.57
C ARG A 283 -0.56 -5.24 16.88
N GLU A 284 0.62 -5.23 17.47
CA GLU A 284 0.89 -5.86 18.78
C GLU A 284 0.07 -5.19 19.90
N LEU A 285 -0.10 -3.87 19.84
CA LEU A 285 -1.01 -3.13 20.75
C LEU A 285 -2.49 -3.45 20.49
N PHE A 286 -2.89 -3.62 19.23
CA PHE A 286 -4.28 -3.94 18.85
C PHE A 286 -4.68 -5.39 19.12
N GLU A 287 -3.74 -6.33 19.04
CA GLU A 287 -3.95 -7.71 19.48
C GLU A 287 -4.15 -7.78 21.01
N ASN A 288 -3.68 -6.76 21.76
CA ASN A 288 -3.89 -6.62 23.20
C ASN A 288 -5.05 -5.69 23.61
N THR A 289 -5.57 -4.87 22.69
CA THR A 289 -6.65 -3.90 22.96
C THR A 289 -7.47 -3.69 21.69
N LEU A 290 -8.73 -4.13 21.67
CA LEU A 290 -9.61 -4.06 20.49
C LEU A 290 -9.76 -2.62 19.97
N GLY A 291 -9.07 -2.28 18.89
CA GLY A 291 -9.22 -0.99 18.20
C GLY A 291 -8.65 -1.00 16.77
N HIS A 292 -8.90 0.06 16.00
CA HIS A 292 -8.69 0.08 14.54
C HIS A 292 -7.45 0.89 14.09
N LEU A 293 -6.69 0.35 13.13
CA LEU A 293 -5.71 1.06 12.29
C LEU A 293 -6.44 1.81 11.17
N GLY A 294 -6.11 3.09 10.87
CA GLY A 294 -6.46 3.55 9.53
C GLY A 294 -6.45 5.03 9.17
N SER A 295 -5.85 5.95 9.94
CA SER A 295 -5.83 7.36 9.52
C SER A 295 -4.42 7.89 9.25
N ALA A 296 -4.29 8.80 8.28
CA ALA A 296 -3.06 9.56 8.06
C ALA A 296 -2.73 10.48 9.26
N LYS A 297 -3.69 10.76 10.16
CA LYS A 297 -3.43 11.43 11.43
C LYS A 297 -2.67 10.54 12.42
N ASP A 298 -2.86 9.22 12.36
CA ASP A 298 -2.13 8.29 13.24
C ASP A 298 -0.63 8.30 12.95
N LEU A 299 -0.25 8.53 11.69
CA LEU A 299 1.16 8.69 11.29
C LEU A 299 1.76 9.99 11.85
N ALA A 300 0.97 11.06 11.95
CA ALA A 300 1.40 12.37 12.45
C ALA A 300 1.89 12.34 13.90
N GLU A 301 1.28 11.50 14.73
CA GLU A 301 1.61 11.36 16.14
C GLU A 301 2.97 10.66 16.35
N HIS A 302 3.51 9.99 15.31
CA HIS A 302 4.71 9.14 15.41
C HIS A 302 5.93 9.66 14.64
N PHE A 303 5.80 10.76 13.90
CA PHE A 303 6.91 11.46 13.26
C PHE A 303 7.12 12.81 13.98
N GLY A 304 7.86 12.78 15.09
CA GLY A 304 8.09 13.97 15.92
C GLY A 304 9.09 14.96 15.30
N ASP A 305 10.07 14.46 14.55
CA ASP A 305 11.20 15.25 14.04
C ASP A 305 11.77 14.66 12.73
N LEU A 306 12.14 15.51 11.77
CA LEU A 306 12.84 15.12 10.54
C LEU A 306 14.24 14.54 10.82
N GLU A 307 14.89 14.96 11.91
CA GLU A 307 16.18 14.44 12.32
C GLU A 307 16.11 12.96 12.70
N GLU A 308 14.99 12.51 13.28
CA GLU A 308 14.75 11.09 13.54
C GLU A 308 14.68 10.29 12.24
N LEU A 309 14.09 10.85 11.19
CA LEU A 309 14.05 10.20 9.87
C LEU A 309 15.41 10.19 9.19
N ALA A 310 16.21 11.25 9.34
CA ALA A 310 17.59 11.30 8.84
C ALA A 310 18.48 10.24 9.51
N LYS A 311 18.30 10.04 10.83
CA LYS A 311 19.03 9.05 11.64
C LYS A 311 18.73 7.60 11.26
N LEU A 312 17.68 7.34 10.47
CA LEU A 312 17.36 5.98 10.01
C LEU A 312 18.34 5.50 8.94
N LEU A 313 18.93 6.40 8.15
CA LEU A 313 19.82 5.98 7.06
C LEU A 313 21.04 5.23 7.62
N PRO A 314 21.41 4.07 7.04
CA PRO A 314 22.62 3.38 7.44
C PRO A 314 23.84 4.29 7.17
N PRO A 315 24.88 4.26 8.02
CA PRO A 315 26.10 4.99 7.76
C PRO A 315 26.74 4.50 6.46
N GLY A 316 27.12 5.45 5.59
CA GLY A 316 27.79 5.20 4.31
C GLY A 316 29.22 4.69 4.44
#